data_AF-A0A9E4J0V3-F1
#
_entry.id   AF-A0A9E4J0V3-F1
#
_cell.length_a   1.000
_cell.length_b   1.000
_cell.length_c   1.000
_cell.angle_alpha   90.00
_cell.angle_beta   90.00
_cell.angle_gamma   90.00
#
_symmetry.space_group_name_H-M   'P 1'
#
loop_
_entity.id
_entity.type
_entity.pdbx_description
1 polymer ?
#
loop_
_entity_poly.entity_id
_entity_poly.type
_entity_poly.pdbx_seq_one_letter_code
_entity_poly.pdbx_strand_id
1 'polypeptide(L)'
;MLNGRFRRSPVVPLIFAALAAAPALGAADEPLAPMLEGLGDLHYAITTSSEAAQRFFDQGLRLVYAFNHAEAVRAFEEAARLDPEAPMPHWGRAPERRDAA
;
A
#
# COMPACT_ATOMS: atom_id res chain seq x y z
N MET A 1 45.53 4.71 -51.29
CA MET A 1 45.78 6.08 -50.81
C MET A 1 44.41 6.74 -50.76
N LEU A 2 43.80 7.19 -49.66
CA LEU A 2 44.30 7.96 -48.52
C LEU A 2 43.78 7.44 -47.16
N ASN A 3 44.66 7.57 -46.17
CA ASN A 3 44.39 7.50 -44.74
C ASN A 3 43.49 8.65 -44.28
N GLY A 4 42.51 8.35 -43.42
CA GLY A 4 41.67 9.34 -42.74
C GLY A 4 41.37 8.95 -41.29
N ARG A 5 42.42 8.89 -40.47
CA ARG A 5 42.34 8.62 -39.02
C ARG A 5 41.83 9.90 -38.32
N PHE A 6 40.53 9.99 -38.04
CA PHE A 6 40.02 10.99 -37.10
C PHE A 6 40.07 10.46 -35.67
N ARG A 7 40.79 11.21 -34.84
CA ARG A 7 41.10 10.97 -33.44
C ARG A 7 40.58 12.18 -32.66
N ARG A 8 40.22 11.96 -31.38
CA ARG A 8 39.86 12.92 -30.30
C ARG A 8 38.34 13.12 -30.17
N SER A 9 37.67 12.93 -29.04
CA SER A 9 38.06 12.65 -27.64
C SER A 9 36.84 12.05 -26.90
N PRO A 10 37.04 11.29 -25.81
CA PRO A 10 35.96 10.97 -24.87
C PRO A 10 35.71 12.17 -23.93
N VAL A 11 34.61 12.12 -23.18
CA VAL A 11 34.26 12.89 -21.95
C VAL A 11 32.97 13.69 -22.14
N VAL A 12 31.86 13.05 -21.84
CA VAL A 12 30.77 13.67 -21.06
C VAL A 12 30.28 12.60 -20.08
N PRO A 13 30.76 12.56 -18.82
CA PRO A 13 30.05 11.85 -17.79
C PRO A 13 28.94 12.81 -17.32
N LEU A 14 27.73 12.62 -17.85
CA LEU A 14 26.55 13.17 -17.20
C LEU A 14 26.36 12.33 -15.94
N ILE A 15 26.83 12.90 -14.83
CA ILE A 15 26.57 12.49 -13.46
C ILE A 15 25.05 12.28 -13.34
N PHE A 16 24.59 11.03 -13.37
CA PHE A 16 23.22 10.72 -12.98
C PHE A 16 23.14 10.95 -11.48
N ALA A 17 22.24 11.85 -11.12
CA ALA A 17 22.03 12.37 -9.79
C ALA A 17 22.06 11.26 -8.72
N ALA A 18 22.77 11.52 -7.63
CA ALA A 18 22.66 10.76 -6.41
C ALA A 18 21.18 10.71 -6.00
N LEU A 19 20.59 9.52 -6.04
CA LEU A 19 19.33 9.23 -5.39
C LEU A 19 19.57 9.44 -3.89
N ALA A 20 19.18 10.60 -3.39
CA ALA A 20 19.13 10.85 -1.96
C ALA A 20 18.21 9.81 -1.34
N ALA A 21 18.80 8.85 -0.62
CA ALA A 21 18.06 8.01 0.30
C ALA A 21 17.55 8.94 1.41
N ALA A 22 16.32 9.43 1.24
CA ALA A 22 15.58 10.02 2.35
C ALA A 22 15.44 8.93 3.43
N PRO A 23 15.70 9.23 4.70
CA PRO A 23 15.44 8.27 5.75
C PRO A 23 13.92 8.07 5.80
N ALA A 24 13.44 6.88 5.43
CA ALA A 24 12.10 6.43 5.82
C ALA A 24 12.13 6.09 7.32
N LEU A 25 12.40 7.09 8.16
CA LEU A 25 12.55 6.92 9.60
C LEU A 25 11.41 7.66 10.30
N GLY A 26 10.25 7.03 10.28
CA GLY A 26 9.08 7.49 11.02
C GLY A 26 7.76 7.15 10.34
N ALA A 27 7.41 5.86 10.22
CA ALA A 27 6.06 5.42 9.82
C ALA A 27 5.77 3.92 10.01
N ALA A 28 6.74 3.09 10.42
CA ALA A 28 6.57 1.63 10.32
C ALA A 28 5.65 1.01 11.41
N ASP A 29 5.56 1.64 12.59
CA ASP A 29 4.90 1.05 13.76
C ASP A 29 3.48 1.56 14.03
N GLU A 30 3.07 2.71 13.48
CA GLU A 30 1.72 3.23 13.71
C GLU A 30 0.69 2.58 12.77
N PRO A 31 -0.46 2.11 13.28
CA PRO A 31 -1.53 1.54 12.46
C PRO A 31 -2.05 2.53 11.42
N LEU A 32 -2.32 2.05 10.19
CA LEU A 32 -2.89 2.87 9.12
C LEU A 32 -4.34 3.31 9.42
N ALA A 33 -5.04 2.53 10.25
CA ALA A 33 -6.41 2.77 10.69
C ALA A 33 -6.54 2.56 12.21
N PRO A 34 -7.32 3.39 12.91
CA PRO A 34 -7.66 3.12 14.30
C PRO A 34 -8.62 1.93 14.39
N MET A 35 -8.53 1.18 15.49
CA MET A 35 -9.54 0.19 15.85
C MET A 35 -10.76 0.91 16.43
N LEU A 36 -11.91 0.75 15.78
CA LEU A 36 -13.14 1.44 16.15
C LEU A 36 -14.06 0.52 16.96
N GLU A 37 -14.73 1.09 17.97
CA GLU A 37 -15.74 0.41 18.78
C GLU A 37 -17.15 0.78 18.31
N GLY A 38 -18.16 -0.01 18.71
CA GLY A 38 -19.57 0.31 18.44
C GLY A 38 -20.04 0.07 16.99
N LEU A 39 -19.25 -0.62 16.17
CA LEU A 39 -19.61 -0.95 14.78
C LEU A 39 -20.48 -2.23 14.63
N GLY A 40 -20.98 -2.78 15.73
CA GLY A 40 -21.66 -4.07 15.77
C GLY A 40 -20.69 -5.25 15.86
N ASP A 41 -21.21 -6.45 15.60
CA ASP A 41 -20.56 -7.75 15.84
C ASP A 41 -20.37 -8.60 14.57
N LEU A 42 -20.64 -8.04 13.38
CA LEU A 42 -20.43 -8.72 12.10
C LEU A 42 -19.00 -9.29 12.03
N HIS A 43 -18.90 -10.59 11.82
CA HIS A 43 -17.63 -11.31 11.71
C HIS A 43 -17.66 -12.19 10.47
N TYR A 44 -16.56 -12.16 9.71
CA TYR A 44 -16.36 -13.05 8.58
C TYR A 44 -14.94 -13.63 8.67
N ALA A 45 -14.85 -14.89 9.06
CA ALA A 45 -13.57 -15.58 9.19
C ALA A 45 -12.85 -15.63 7.83
N ILE A 46 -11.62 -15.12 7.80
CA ILE A 46 -10.71 -15.22 6.66
C ILE A 46 -9.55 -16.14 6.99
N THR A 47 -8.90 -16.67 5.96
CA THR A 47 -7.62 -17.37 6.14
C THR A 47 -6.55 -16.33 6.43
N THR A 48 -6.14 -16.24 7.70
CA THR A 48 -5.10 -15.34 8.22
C THR A 48 -4.45 -16.00 9.43
N SER A 49 -3.19 -15.70 9.66
CA SER A 49 -2.45 -16.08 10.87
C SER A 49 -2.47 -14.99 11.95
N SER A 50 -2.96 -13.80 11.59
CA SER A 50 -2.98 -12.62 12.46
C SER A 50 -4.39 -12.32 12.96
N GLU A 51 -4.60 -12.47 14.27
CA GLU A 51 -5.85 -12.07 14.93
C GLU A 51 -6.14 -10.58 14.72
N ALA A 52 -5.09 -9.74 14.70
CA ALA A 52 -5.24 -8.32 14.43
C ALA A 52 -5.73 -8.06 12.98
N ALA A 53 -5.19 -8.79 11.99
CA ALA A 53 -5.65 -8.68 10.61
C ALA A 53 -7.13 -9.10 10.47
N GLN A 54 -7.54 -10.17 11.16
CA GLN A 54 -8.95 -10.59 11.20
C GLN A 54 -9.85 -9.47 11.75
N ARG A 55 -9.46 -8.83 12.85
CA ARG A 55 -10.24 -7.73 13.45
C ARG A 55 -10.37 -6.53 12.53
N PHE A 56 -9.29 -6.13 11.85
CA PHE A 56 -9.34 -5.03 10.90
C PHE A 56 -10.16 -5.37 9.64
N PHE A 57 -10.12 -6.64 9.19
CA PHE A 57 -10.99 -7.10 8.11
C PHE A 57 -12.48 -7.03 8.50
N ASP A 58 -12.84 -7.48 9.70
CA ASP A 58 -14.21 -7.38 10.21
C ASP A 58 -14.66 -5.92 10.36
N GLN A 59 -13.79 -5.03 10.86
CA GLN A 59 -14.04 -3.59 10.90
C GLN A 59 -14.29 -3.03 9.49
N GLY A 60 -13.45 -3.39 8.50
CA GLY A 60 -13.63 -2.97 7.12
C GLY A 60 -14.99 -3.40 6.57
N LEU A 61 -15.40 -4.65 6.81
CA LEU A 61 -16.73 -5.12 6.40
C LEU A 61 -17.86 -4.33 7.05
N ARG A 62 -17.80 -4.10 8.36
CA ARG A 62 -18.82 -3.30 9.08
C ARG A 62 -18.92 -1.89 8.50
N LEU A 63 -17.79 -1.27 8.17
CA LEU A 63 -17.74 0.06 7.57
C LEU A 63 -18.29 0.08 6.15
N VAL A 64 -18.03 -0.96 5.33
CA VAL A 64 -18.69 -1.12 4.02
C VAL A 64 -20.20 -1.18 4.18
N TYR A 65 -20.71 -2.02 5.10
CA TYR A 65 -22.16 -2.12 5.35
C TYR A 65 -22.76 -0.84 5.96
N ALA A 66 -21.95 -0.03 6.63
CA ALA A 66 -22.32 1.29 7.14
C ALA A 66 -22.09 2.42 6.12
N PHE A 67 -21.73 2.11 4.88
CA PHE A 67 -21.47 3.04 3.79
C PHE A 67 -20.27 4.01 4.00
N ASN A 68 -19.37 3.70 4.94
CA ASN A 68 -18.13 4.43 5.16
C ASN A 68 -16.96 3.78 4.41
N HIS A 69 -16.95 3.93 3.09
CA HIS A 69 -16.00 3.28 2.18
C HIS A 69 -14.56 3.74 2.40
N ALA A 70 -14.34 5.03 2.72
CA ALA A 70 -13.00 5.56 2.95
C ALA A 70 -12.32 4.91 4.16
N GLU A 71 -13.02 4.81 5.30
CA GLU A 71 -12.47 4.15 6.48
C GLU A 71 -12.44 2.63 6.33
N ALA A 72 -13.34 2.05 5.54
CA ALA A 72 -13.27 0.63 5.20
C ALA A 72 -11.98 0.28 4.45
N VAL A 73 -11.61 1.08 3.43
CA VAL A 73 -10.36 0.88 2.68
C VAL A 73 -9.15 0.96 3.61
N ARG A 74 -9.08 1.96 4.51
CA ARG A 74 -7.98 2.07 5.48
C ARG A 74 -7.91 0.86 6.42
N ALA A 75 -9.05 0.33 6.86
CA ALA A 75 -9.09 -0.88 7.68
C ALA A 75 -8.59 -2.11 6.90
N PHE A 76 -8.97 -2.26 5.63
CA PHE A 76 -8.46 -3.35 4.79
C PHE A 76 -6.97 -3.21 4.48
N GLU A 77 -6.46 -1.98 4.30
CA GLU A 77 -5.02 -1.72 4.15
C GLU A 77 -4.24 -2.11 5.41
N GLU A 78 -4.76 -1.79 6.60
CA GLU A 78 -4.12 -2.21 7.85
C GLU A 78 -4.16 -3.74 8.03
N ALA A 79 -5.28 -4.39 7.69
CA ALA A 79 -5.35 -5.85 7.71
C ALA A 79 -4.32 -6.49 6.75
N ALA A 80 -4.15 -5.93 5.55
CA ALA A 80 -3.16 -6.38 4.58
C ALA A 80 -1.71 -6.08 5.01
N ARG A 81 -1.48 -5.01 5.78
CA ARG A 81 -0.16 -4.71 6.37
C ARG A 81 0.21 -5.72 7.45
N LEU A 82 -0.78 -6.14 8.24
CA LEU A 82 -0.61 -7.08 9.37
C LEU A 82 -0.47 -8.54 8.93
N ASP A 83 -1.15 -8.95 7.86
CA ASP A 83 -0.93 -10.25 7.20
C ASP A 83 -0.92 -10.05 5.67
N PRO A 84 0.26 -9.84 5.07
CA PRO A 84 0.39 -9.66 3.62
C PRO A 84 -0.01 -10.89 2.80
N GLU A 85 0.01 -12.08 3.38
CA GLU A 85 -0.35 -13.34 2.70
C GLU A 85 -1.85 -13.61 2.75
N ALA A 86 -2.60 -12.91 3.61
CA ALA A 86 -4.07 -13.00 3.68
C ALA A 86 -4.70 -12.38 2.41
N PRO A 87 -5.34 -13.17 1.52
CA PRO A 87 -5.81 -12.63 0.24
C PRO A 87 -6.97 -11.64 0.39
N MET A 88 -7.87 -11.90 1.34
CA MET A 88 -9.15 -11.19 1.48
C MET A 88 -9.02 -9.67 1.74
N PRO A 89 -8.13 -9.19 2.63
CA PRO A 89 -7.83 -7.77 2.77
C PRO A 89 -7.45 -7.07 1.44
N HIS A 90 -6.71 -7.74 0.56
CA HIS A 90 -6.32 -7.18 -0.74
C HIS A 90 -7.49 -7.02 -1.72
N TRP A 91 -8.55 -7.81 -1.58
CA TRP A 91 -9.79 -7.61 -2.33
C TRP A 91 -10.58 -6.41 -1.80
N GLY A 92 -10.59 -6.20 -0.48
CA GLY A 92 -11.33 -5.12 0.17
C GLY A 92 -10.76 -3.72 -0.11
N ARG A 93 -9.45 -3.59 -0.34
CA ARG A 93 -8.79 -2.30 -0.67
C ARG A 93 -9.04 -1.81 -2.10
N ALA A 94 -9.77 -2.55 -2.94
CA ALA A 94 -9.90 -2.26 -4.35
C ALA A 94 -10.42 -0.82 -4.55
N PRO A 95 -9.68 0.06 -5.25
CA PRO A 95 -10.13 1.42 -5.48
C PRO A 95 -11.38 1.40 -6.36
N GLU A 96 -12.43 2.07 -5.92
CA GLU A 96 -13.55 2.42 -6.77
C GLU A 96 -13.02 3.31 -7.92
N ARG A 97 -13.36 3.00 -9.17
CA ARG A 97 -12.94 3.82 -10.32
C ARG A 97 -13.65 5.17 -10.21
N ARG A 98 -12.90 6.22 -9.87
CA ARG A 98 -13.43 7.59 -9.71
C ARG A 98 -13.45 8.41 -11.01
N ASP A 99 -13.30 7.76 -12.16
CA ASP A 99 -13.28 8.41 -13.47
C ASP A 99 -14.60 8.15 -14.20
N ALA A 100 -15.67 8.78 -13.71
CA ALA A 100 -16.94 8.87 -14.40
C ALA A 100 -17.58 10.24 -14.10
N ALA A 101 -16.95 11.30 -14.63
CA ALA A 101 -17.56 12.61 -14.87
C ALA A 101 -16.81 13.30 -16.01
#